data_AF-A0A9E5YKJ2-F1
#
_entry.id   AF-A0A9E5YKJ2-F1
#
_cell.length_a   1.000
_cell.length_b   1.000
_cell.length_c   1.000
_cell.angle_alpha   90.00
_cell.angle_beta   90.00
_cell.angle_gamma   90.00
#
_symmetry.space_group_name_H-M   'P 1'
#
loop_
_entity.id
_entity.type
_entity.pdbx_description
1 polymer ?
#
loop_
_entity_poly.entity_id
_entity_poly.type
_entity_poly.pdbx_seq_one_letter_code
_entity_poly.pdbx_strand_id
1 'polypeptide(L)'
;MKINPLLKVFLLCLAAVVLAACAAEKPIDIAAATSQPKAFVGSDTCKMCHLEHYDSWKMTMHSRMLQDAKANQDALIVPIEEKRIRADLAKLEAKLKVPSDKVYVPKTDEILYTIGSQWKQRYLVKKDGTLFISPIQYNADTHRWVNYHEKDWDKRPWLKKCGGCHATGADLEKGTFKEPGVACEACHGKGSWHAALPKTAVFEKRQTIVNPAKLTMGVAAQICGSCHNRGHAT
;
A
#
# COMPACT_ATOMS: atom_id res chain seq x y z
N MET A 1 -11.01 -53.56 33.84
CA MET A 1 -9.69 -52.92 34.07
C MET A 1 -9.85 -51.82 35.11
N LYS A 2 -9.26 -51.97 36.30
CA LYS A 2 -9.26 -50.90 37.32
C LYS A 2 -8.19 -49.88 36.94
N ILE A 3 -8.62 -48.69 36.50
CA ILE A 3 -7.72 -47.59 36.17
C ILE A 3 -6.94 -47.20 37.43
N ASN A 4 -5.61 -47.16 37.33
CA ASN A 4 -4.70 -46.81 38.42
C ASN A 4 -5.11 -45.44 39.03
N PRO A 5 -5.27 -45.32 40.36
CA PRO A 5 -5.61 -44.06 41.01
C PRO A 5 -4.69 -42.90 40.63
N LEU A 6 -3.39 -43.15 40.41
CA LEU A 6 -2.43 -42.14 39.94
C LEU A 6 -2.77 -41.62 38.53
N LEU A 7 -3.24 -42.48 37.64
CA LEU A 7 -3.63 -42.11 36.28
C LEU A 7 -4.93 -41.29 36.27
N LYS A 8 -5.87 -41.56 37.20
CA LYS A 8 -7.08 -40.75 37.38
C LYS A 8 -6.75 -39.35 37.88
N VAL A 9 -5.84 -39.22 38.85
CA VAL A 9 -5.38 -37.93 39.37
C VAL A 9 -4.69 -37.14 38.27
N PHE A 10 -3.80 -37.78 37.49
CA PHE A 10 -3.13 -37.13 36.37
C PHE A 10 -4.11 -36.61 35.30
N LEU A 11 -5.10 -37.41 34.91
CA LEU A 11 -6.12 -37.00 33.94
C LEU A 11 -7.01 -35.86 34.46
N LEU A 12 -7.35 -35.86 35.75
CA LEU A 12 -8.11 -34.77 36.39
C LEU A 12 -7.29 -33.48 36.45
N CYS A 13 -6.00 -33.56 36.80
CA CYS A 13 -5.09 -32.42 36.77
C CYS A 13 -4.91 -31.87 35.34
N LEU A 14 -4.76 -32.75 34.35
CA LEU A 14 -4.63 -32.36 32.95
C LEU A 14 -5.92 -31.68 32.44
N ALA A 15 -7.09 -32.23 32.77
CA ALA A 15 -8.38 -31.61 32.45
C ALA A 15 -8.56 -30.24 33.13
N ALA A 16 -8.13 -30.10 34.40
CA ALA A 16 -8.17 -28.83 35.11
C ALA A 16 -7.23 -27.78 34.50
N VAL A 17 -6.04 -28.18 34.03
CA VAL A 17 -5.10 -27.30 33.32
C VAL A 17 -5.65 -26.87 31.97
N VAL A 18 -6.27 -27.78 31.20
CA VAL A 18 -6.91 -27.44 29.92
C VAL A 18 -8.10 -26.50 30.13
N LEU A 19 -8.93 -26.74 31.14
CA LEU A 19 -10.06 -25.87 31.50
C LEU A 19 -9.58 -24.48 31.95
N ALA A 20 -8.51 -24.41 32.75
CA ALA A 20 -7.91 -23.14 33.17
C ALA A 20 -7.26 -22.39 32.00
N ALA A 21 -6.64 -23.10 31.05
CA ALA A 21 -6.06 -22.52 29.84
C ALA A 21 -7.12 -21.95 28.88
N CYS A 22 -8.34 -22.49 28.89
CA CYS A 22 -9.46 -21.96 28.10
C CYS A 22 -10.22 -20.81 28.80
N ALA A 23 -10.00 -20.56 30.09
CA ALA A 23 -10.89 -19.72 30.90
C ALA A 23 -10.43 -18.27 31.14
N ALA A 24 -9.33 -17.79 30.53
CA ALA A 24 -8.91 -16.42 30.80
C ALA A 24 -8.11 -15.77 29.65
N GLU A 25 -8.76 -15.49 28.51
CA GLU A 25 -8.35 -14.27 27.79
C GLU A 25 -8.71 -13.08 28.69
N LYS A 26 -7.70 -12.37 29.19
CA LYS A 26 -7.94 -11.14 29.95
C LYS A 26 -8.76 -10.19 29.08
N PRO A 27 -9.87 -9.63 29.59
CA PRO A 27 -10.64 -8.65 28.84
C PRO A 27 -9.70 -7.50 28.46
N ILE A 28 -9.67 -7.17 27.16
CA ILE A 28 -8.88 -6.06 26.65
C ILE A 28 -9.44 -4.76 27.25
N ASP A 29 -8.56 -3.97 27.86
CA ASP A 29 -8.90 -2.61 28.28
C ASP A 29 -9.05 -1.73 27.03
N ILE A 30 -10.31 -1.54 26.62
CA ILE A 30 -10.68 -0.76 25.45
C ILE A 30 -10.22 0.69 25.61
N ALA A 31 -10.39 1.27 26.81
CA ALA A 31 -10.04 2.66 27.07
C ALA A 31 -8.53 2.88 26.91
N ALA A 32 -7.73 1.97 27.47
CA ALA A 32 -6.28 1.98 27.28
C ALA A 32 -5.90 1.84 25.79
N ALA A 33 -6.51 0.91 25.06
CA ALA A 33 -6.24 0.69 23.63
C ALA A 33 -6.58 1.91 22.76
N THR A 34 -7.71 2.59 23.06
CA THR A 34 -8.16 3.78 22.32
C THR A 34 -7.57 5.10 22.84
N SER A 35 -6.75 5.06 23.89
CA SER A 35 -6.03 6.25 24.38
C SER A 35 -4.80 6.60 23.55
N GLN A 36 -4.24 5.60 22.84
CA GLN A 36 -3.01 5.76 22.05
C GLN A 36 -3.30 6.48 20.73
N PRO A 37 -2.36 7.24 20.14
CA PRO A 37 -2.56 7.81 18.81
C PRO A 37 -2.86 6.74 17.76
N LYS A 38 -3.86 6.96 16.89
CA LYS A 38 -4.12 6.05 15.78
C LYS A 38 -2.90 5.99 14.86
N ALA A 39 -2.57 4.78 14.40
CA ALA A 39 -1.47 4.49 13.49
C ALA A 39 -1.96 3.60 12.33
N PHE A 40 -1.26 3.70 11.20
CA PHE A 40 -1.46 2.79 10.08
C PHE A 40 -0.83 1.42 10.40
N VAL A 41 -1.57 0.33 10.20
CA VAL A 41 -1.14 -1.04 10.49
C VAL A 41 -0.83 -1.86 9.24
N GLY A 42 -1.20 -1.38 8.05
CA GLY A 42 -1.02 -2.07 6.78
C GLY A 42 -2.04 -3.17 6.53
N SER A 43 -2.29 -3.44 5.25
CA SER A 43 -3.35 -4.33 4.78
C SER A 43 -3.16 -5.79 5.19
N ASP A 44 -1.92 -6.23 5.44
CA ASP A 44 -1.65 -7.59 5.94
C ASP A 44 -2.24 -7.82 7.35
N THR A 45 -2.32 -6.78 8.18
CA THR A 45 -3.05 -6.84 9.45
C THR A 45 -4.54 -7.06 9.21
N CYS A 46 -5.11 -6.40 8.20
CA CYS A 46 -6.51 -6.54 7.82
C CYS A 46 -6.84 -7.94 7.29
N LYS A 47 -5.92 -8.52 6.49
CA LYS A 47 -6.03 -9.88 5.92
C LYS A 47 -6.30 -10.95 6.98
N MET A 48 -5.73 -10.81 8.17
CA MET A 48 -5.87 -11.80 9.25
C MET A 48 -7.32 -12.01 9.72
N CYS A 49 -8.20 -11.03 9.49
CA CYS A 49 -9.63 -11.14 9.81
C CYS A 49 -10.55 -11.00 8.58
N HIS A 50 -10.10 -10.33 7.52
CA HIS A 50 -10.91 -9.97 6.34
C HIS A 50 -10.28 -10.50 5.05
N LEU A 51 -10.05 -11.83 4.98
CA LEU A 51 -9.36 -12.47 3.86
C LEU A 51 -10.05 -12.24 2.51
N GLU A 52 -11.37 -12.43 2.44
CA GLU A 52 -12.13 -12.26 1.19
C GLU A 52 -12.03 -10.83 0.63
N HIS A 53 -12.14 -9.82 1.50
CA HIS A 53 -11.99 -8.42 1.09
C HIS A 53 -10.55 -8.11 0.66
N TYR A 54 -9.57 -8.67 1.36
CA TYR A 54 -8.15 -8.52 0.98
C TYR A 54 -7.88 -9.11 -0.40
N ASP A 55 -8.34 -10.34 -0.66
CA ASP A 55 -8.12 -11.03 -1.92
C ASP A 55 -8.83 -10.32 -3.07
N SER A 56 -10.08 -9.87 -2.86
CA SER A 56 -10.80 -9.04 -3.82
C SER A 56 -10.07 -7.72 -4.10
N TRP A 57 -9.60 -7.02 -3.07
CA TRP A 57 -8.83 -5.78 -3.22
C TRP A 57 -7.52 -6.00 -4.00
N LYS A 58 -6.79 -7.08 -3.77
CA LYS A 58 -5.55 -7.43 -4.51
C LYS A 58 -5.76 -7.66 -6.01
N MET A 59 -7.00 -7.89 -6.44
CA MET A 59 -7.38 -7.99 -7.85
C MET A 59 -7.70 -6.63 -8.50
N THR A 60 -7.79 -5.56 -7.71
CA THR A 60 -8.09 -4.21 -8.21
C THR A 60 -6.83 -3.42 -8.58
N MET A 61 -7.01 -2.39 -9.42
CA MET A 61 -5.96 -1.44 -9.75
C MET A 61 -5.55 -0.55 -8.57
N HIS A 62 -6.38 -0.40 -7.54
CA HIS A 62 -6.01 0.32 -6.32
C HIS A 62 -4.81 -0.34 -5.62
N SER A 63 -4.84 -1.66 -5.48
CA SER A 63 -3.73 -2.43 -4.89
C SER A 63 -2.46 -2.43 -5.76
N ARG A 64 -2.59 -2.16 -7.07
CA ARG A 64 -1.51 -2.23 -8.07
C ARG A 64 -1.05 -0.87 -8.58
N MET A 65 -1.58 0.23 -8.02
CA MET A 65 -1.24 1.58 -8.46
C MET A 65 0.23 1.92 -8.19
N LEU A 66 0.78 1.45 -7.08
CA LEU A 66 2.21 1.49 -6.78
C LEU A 66 2.63 0.11 -6.29
N GLN A 67 3.61 -0.50 -6.93
CA GLN A 67 4.08 -1.85 -6.59
C GLN A 67 5.59 -1.83 -6.35
N ASP A 68 6.04 -2.58 -5.35
CA ASP A 68 7.46 -2.77 -5.07
C ASP A 68 8.08 -3.68 -6.14
N ALA A 69 8.92 -3.10 -7.00
CA ALA A 69 9.54 -3.79 -8.12
C ALA A 69 10.69 -4.70 -7.67
N LYS A 70 11.21 -4.51 -6.46
CA LYS A 70 12.26 -5.34 -5.85
C LYS A 70 11.68 -6.61 -5.26
N ALA A 71 10.54 -6.48 -4.59
CA ALA A 71 9.81 -7.61 -4.03
C ALA A 71 9.10 -8.44 -5.10
N ASN A 72 8.63 -7.80 -6.19
CA ASN A 72 7.94 -8.47 -7.29
C ASN A 72 8.38 -7.90 -8.65
N GLN A 73 9.22 -8.65 -9.37
CA GLN A 73 9.70 -8.22 -10.69
C GLN A 73 8.59 -8.27 -11.76
N ASP A 74 7.55 -9.09 -11.59
CA ASP A 74 6.40 -9.15 -12.51
C ASP A 74 5.58 -7.85 -12.51
N ALA A 75 5.84 -6.95 -11.54
CA ALA A 75 5.28 -5.61 -11.55
C ALA A 75 5.80 -4.74 -12.71
N LEU A 76 6.94 -5.10 -13.31
CA LEU A 76 7.47 -4.50 -14.54
C LEU A 76 6.78 -5.14 -15.75
N ILE A 77 5.91 -4.39 -16.42
CA ILE A 77 5.13 -4.94 -17.54
C ILE A 77 5.91 -4.99 -18.85
N VAL A 78 7.16 -4.51 -18.84
CA VAL A 78 8.06 -4.43 -19.99
C VAL A 78 9.51 -4.52 -19.50
N PRO A 79 10.40 -5.20 -20.25
CA PRO A 79 11.83 -5.18 -19.95
C PRO A 79 12.44 -3.78 -20.00
N ILE A 80 13.33 -3.49 -19.05
CA ILE A 80 14.07 -2.22 -18.99
C ILE A 80 15.35 -2.35 -19.82
N GLU A 81 15.20 -2.22 -21.13
CA GLU A 81 16.30 -2.32 -22.09
C GLU A 81 16.71 -0.95 -22.61
N GLU A 82 17.87 -0.45 -22.16
CA GLU A 82 18.35 0.90 -22.48
C GLU A 82 18.42 1.16 -24.00
N LYS A 83 18.91 0.20 -24.78
CA LYS A 83 18.99 0.31 -26.25
C LYS A 83 17.62 0.54 -26.88
N ARG A 84 16.59 -0.19 -26.43
CA ARG A 84 15.22 -0.06 -26.93
C ARG A 84 14.60 1.27 -26.52
N ILE A 85 14.78 1.66 -25.25
CA ILE A 85 14.30 2.93 -24.71
C ILE A 85 14.89 4.10 -25.50
N ARG A 86 16.21 4.11 -25.71
CA ARG A 86 16.90 5.15 -26.50
C ARG A 86 16.43 5.18 -27.94
N ALA A 87 16.24 4.03 -28.59
CA ALA A 87 15.73 3.97 -29.95
C ALA A 87 14.32 4.57 -30.09
N ASP A 88 13.46 4.42 -29.07
CA ASP A 88 12.14 5.05 -29.06
C ASP A 88 12.20 6.55 -28.75
N LEU A 89 13.06 6.98 -27.81
CA LEU A 89 13.27 8.40 -27.50
C LEU A 89 13.87 9.18 -28.69
N ALA A 90 14.77 8.57 -29.46
CA ALA A 90 15.36 9.19 -30.64
C ALA A 90 14.30 9.53 -31.73
N LYS A 91 13.22 8.74 -31.81
CA LYS A 91 12.07 9.04 -32.70
C LYS A 91 11.29 10.29 -32.25
N LEU A 92 11.54 10.77 -31.03
CA LEU A 92 10.89 11.93 -30.42
C LEU A 92 11.84 13.11 -30.26
N GLU A 93 13.07 13.06 -30.81
CA GLU A 93 14.15 14.04 -30.59
C GLU A 93 13.66 15.49 -30.64
N ALA A 94 12.91 15.85 -31.69
CA ALA A 94 12.39 17.20 -31.92
C ALA A 94 11.40 17.69 -30.83
N LYS A 95 10.86 16.80 -30.00
CA LYS A 95 9.91 17.10 -28.91
C LYS A 95 10.56 17.07 -27.53
N LEU A 96 11.80 16.61 -27.41
CA LEU A 96 12.51 16.52 -26.13
C LEU A 96 13.15 17.86 -25.77
N LYS A 97 13.18 18.17 -24.47
CA LYS A 97 13.92 19.33 -23.93
C LYS A 97 15.36 18.98 -23.54
N VAL A 98 15.69 17.68 -23.56
CA VAL A 98 17.00 17.11 -23.29
C VAL A 98 17.29 16.13 -24.44
N PRO A 99 18.48 16.18 -25.07
CA PRO A 99 18.84 15.23 -26.12
C PRO A 99 18.58 13.77 -25.72
N SER A 100 18.05 12.93 -26.61
CA SER A 100 17.61 11.58 -26.24
C SER A 100 18.73 10.68 -25.69
N ASP A 101 19.97 10.91 -26.11
CA ASP A 101 21.17 10.25 -25.61
C ASP A 101 21.53 10.69 -24.17
N LYS A 102 21.08 11.85 -23.74
CA LYS A 102 21.32 12.43 -22.40
C LYS A 102 20.16 12.24 -21.42
N VAL A 103 19.01 11.72 -21.85
CA VAL A 103 17.91 11.38 -20.95
C VAL A 103 18.35 10.24 -20.02
N TYR A 104 18.15 10.41 -18.71
CA TYR A 104 18.46 9.36 -17.74
C TYR A 104 17.53 8.16 -17.94
N VAL A 105 18.12 6.98 -18.14
CA VAL A 105 17.40 5.71 -18.24
C VAL A 105 17.82 4.86 -17.04
N PRO A 106 16.92 4.56 -16.09
CA PRO A 106 17.25 3.72 -14.97
C PRO A 106 17.45 2.27 -15.42
N LYS A 107 18.37 1.57 -14.76
CA LYS A 107 18.48 0.11 -14.84
C LYS A 107 17.37 -0.54 -14.01
N THR A 108 17.06 -1.80 -14.31
CA THR A 108 16.07 -2.59 -13.55
C THR A 108 16.35 -2.59 -12.05
N ASP A 109 17.62 -2.62 -11.65
CA ASP A 109 18.01 -2.63 -10.25
C ASP A 109 18.00 -1.25 -9.57
N GLU A 110 17.85 -0.16 -10.32
CA GLU A 110 17.65 1.18 -9.74
C GLU A 110 16.17 1.45 -9.46
N ILE A 111 15.27 0.70 -10.09
CA ILE A 111 13.82 0.87 -9.94
C ILE A 111 13.37 0.23 -8.61
N LEU A 112 12.80 1.06 -7.73
CA LEU A 112 12.24 0.63 -6.45
C LEU A 112 10.75 0.33 -6.55
N TYR A 113 10.00 1.16 -7.28
CA TYR A 113 8.56 0.97 -7.45
C TYR A 113 8.12 1.22 -8.89
N THR A 114 7.09 0.51 -9.33
CA THR A 114 6.33 0.85 -10.53
C THR A 114 5.08 1.64 -10.17
N ILE A 115 4.68 2.59 -11.02
CA ILE A 115 3.44 3.36 -10.90
C ILE A 115 2.55 3.05 -12.10
N GLY A 116 1.39 2.48 -11.82
CA GLY A 116 0.43 2.05 -12.84
C GLY A 116 0.89 0.82 -13.64
N SER A 117 -0.08 0.18 -14.29
CA SER A 117 0.15 -1.05 -15.06
C SER A 117 -0.78 -1.19 -16.28
N GLN A 118 -1.91 -0.49 -16.34
CA GLN A 118 -2.90 -0.68 -17.41
C GLN A 118 -2.61 0.12 -18.69
N TRP A 119 -2.41 1.43 -18.58
CA TRP A 119 -2.23 2.30 -19.76
C TRP A 119 -0.81 2.83 -19.88
N LYS A 120 -0.26 3.28 -18.76
CA LYS A 120 1.08 3.87 -18.68
C LYS A 120 1.74 3.35 -17.43
N GLN A 121 3.02 2.99 -17.56
CA GLN A 121 3.85 2.63 -16.42
C GLN A 121 5.00 3.61 -16.28
N ARG A 122 5.20 4.10 -15.05
CA ARG A 122 6.33 4.94 -14.66
C ARG A 122 7.11 4.25 -13.55
N TYR A 123 8.32 4.73 -13.29
CA TYR A 123 9.26 4.03 -12.41
C TYR A 123 9.80 5.01 -11.38
N LEU A 124 9.82 4.59 -10.11
CA LEU A 124 10.44 5.33 -9.03
C LEU A 124 11.86 4.88 -8.82
N VAL A 125 12.76 5.85 -8.80
CA VAL A 125 14.17 5.70 -8.43
C VAL A 125 14.47 6.58 -7.23
N LYS A 126 15.53 6.24 -6.50
CA LYS A 126 15.98 7.01 -5.34
C LYS A 126 17.22 7.81 -5.70
N LYS A 127 17.19 9.11 -5.43
CA LYS A 127 18.32 10.03 -5.56
C LYS A 127 18.43 10.87 -4.29
N ASP A 128 19.61 10.91 -3.68
CA ASP A 128 19.88 11.68 -2.46
C ASP A 128 18.83 11.44 -1.34
N GLY A 129 18.48 10.17 -1.12
CA GLY A 129 17.48 9.81 -0.11
C GLY A 129 16.02 9.98 -0.53
N THR A 130 15.73 10.68 -1.63
CA THR A 130 14.39 11.06 -2.07
C THR A 130 13.93 10.23 -3.27
N LEU A 131 12.64 9.86 -3.29
CA LEU A 131 12.02 9.16 -4.43
C LEU A 131 11.59 10.15 -5.52
N PHE A 132 11.98 9.85 -6.76
CA PHE A 132 11.61 10.61 -7.96
C PHE A 132 11.07 9.67 -9.03
N ILE A 133 10.17 10.20 -9.86
CA ILE A 133 9.73 9.48 -11.06
C ILE A 133 10.84 9.63 -12.11
N SER A 134 11.39 8.51 -12.59
CA SER A 134 12.37 8.50 -13.68
C SER A 134 11.82 9.21 -14.93
N PRO A 135 12.67 9.78 -15.79
CA PRO A 135 12.21 10.61 -16.90
C PRO A 135 11.69 9.83 -18.12
N ILE A 136 11.39 8.54 -17.92
CA ILE A 136 10.85 7.65 -18.93
C ILE A 136 9.50 7.09 -18.48
N GLN A 137 8.63 6.82 -19.45
CA GLN A 137 7.34 6.21 -19.24
C GLN A 137 7.09 5.22 -20.37
N TYR A 138 6.57 4.05 -20.03
CA TYR A 138 6.09 3.10 -21.01
C TYR A 138 4.60 3.33 -21.27
N ASN A 139 4.19 3.41 -22.53
CA ASN A 139 2.80 3.41 -22.94
C ASN A 139 2.40 2.01 -23.40
N ALA A 140 1.54 1.35 -22.64
CA ALA A 140 1.14 -0.04 -22.87
C ALA A 140 0.31 -0.22 -24.14
N ASP A 141 -0.52 0.77 -24.47
CA ASP A 141 -1.36 0.74 -25.68
C ASP A 141 -0.50 0.78 -26.96
N THR A 142 0.41 1.75 -27.03
CA THR A 142 1.26 1.94 -28.22
C THR A 142 2.55 1.12 -28.21
N HIS A 143 2.81 0.37 -27.14
CA HIS A 143 4.04 -0.41 -26.93
C HIS A 143 5.35 0.38 -27.10
N ARG A 144 5.37 1.63 -26.63
CA ARG A 144 6.48 2.58 -26.85
C ARG A 144 6.92 3.27 -25.58
N TRP A 145 8.21 3.54 -25.52
CA TRP A 145 8.80 4.43 -24.52
C TRP A 145 8.67 5.89 -24.94
N VAL A 146 8.31 6.74 -23.97
CA VAL A 146 8.21 8.20 -24.13
C VAL A 146 8.88 8.90 -22.96
N ASN A 147 9.22 10.17 -23.14
CA ASN A 147 9.76 11.00 -22.07
C ASN A 147 8.70 11.36 -21.02
N TYR A 148 9.16 11.68 -19.81
CA TYR A 148 8.33 12.19 -18.73
C TYR A 148 9.12 13.18 -17.87
N HIS A 149 8.87 14.49 -18.02
CA HIS A 149 9.60 15.51 -17.25
C HIS A 149 11.13 15.39 -17.31
N GLU A 150 11.69 15.06 -18.47
CA GLU A 150 13.11 14.72 -18.65
C GLU A 150 14.11 15.80 -18.23
N LYS A 151 13.68 17.06 -18.26
CA LYS A 151 14.51 18.21 -17.86
C LYS A 151 14.56 18.44 -16.35
N ASP A 152 13.50 18.08 -15.62
CA ASP A 152 13.30 18.48 -14.22
C ASP A 152 12.84 17.33 -13.29
N TRP A 153 12.92 16.07 -13.75
CA TRP A 153 12.43 14.90 -13.02
C TRP A 153 13.00 14.79 -11.60
N ASP A 154 14.28 15.11 -11.42
CA ASP A 154 15.02 15.06 -10.15
C ASP A 154 14.79 16.28 -9.24
N LYS A 155 13.94 17.22 -9.67
CA LYS A 155 13.47 18.36 -8.88
C LYS A 155 12.02 18.19 -8.46
N ARG A 156 11.42 17.03 -8.73
CA ARG A 156 10.00 16.73 -8.51
C ARG A 156 9.84 15.53 -7.57
N PRO A 157 10.02 15.70 -6.25
CA PRO A 157 9.86 14.60 -5.30
C PRO A 157 8.49 13.94 -5.48
N TRP A 158 8.49 12.63 -5.71
CA TRP A 158 7.28 11.88 -6.04
C TRP A 158 6.23 12.00 -4.93
N LEU A 159 6.65 11.85 -3.68
CA LEU A 159 5.72 11.84 -2.55
C LEU A 159 4.93 13.15 -2.44
N LYS A 160 5.59 14.29 -2.69
CA LYS A 160 5.00 15.64 -2.63
C LYS A 160 4.03 15.95 -3.78
N LYS A 161 4.06 15.18 -4.87
CA LYS A 161 3.27 15.43 -6.09
C LYS A 161 2.26 14.35 -6.41
N CYS A 162 2.52 13.11 -6.01
CA CYS A 162 1.74 11.93 -6.39
C CYS A 162 1.48 10.98 -5.20
N GLY A 163 2.34 11.01 -4.17
CA GLY A 163 2.29 10.09 -3.05
C GLY A 163 0.99 10.10 -2.26
N GLY A 164 0.36 11.28 -2.11
CA GLY A 164 -0.92 11.40 -1.40
C GLY A 164 -2.06 10.57 -2.00
N CYS A 165 -2.02 10.31 -3.32
CA CYS A 165 -3.05 9.52 -4.00
C CYS A 165 -2.58 8.09 -4.33
N HIS A 166 -1.27 7.87 -4.49
CA HIS A 166 -0.71 6.61 -5.03
C HIS A 166 -0.05 5.73 -3.95
N ALA A 167 -0.02 6.17 -2.69
CA ALA A 167 0.40 5.36 -1.55
C ALA A 167 -0.50 5.61 -0.35
N THR A 168 -0.43 4.70 0.61
CA THR A 168 -1.23 4.76 1.83
C THR A 168 -0.38 5.23 3.01
N GLY A 169 -0.93 6.17 3.78
CA GLY A 169 -0.24 6.74 4.94
C GLY A 169 0.98 7.59 4.57
N ALA A 170 0.88 8.38 3.50
CA ALA A 170 1.91 9.34 3.12
C ALA A 170 2.13 10.40 4.22
N ASP A 171 3.38 10.56 4.65
CA ASP A 171 3.85 11.57 5.58
C ASP A 171 4.81 12.49 4.82
N LEU A 172 4.31 13.68 4.47
CA LEU A 172 5.04 14.65 3.63
C LEU A 172 6.18 15.35 4.38
N GLU A 173 6.12 15.41 5.71
CA GLU A 173 7.15 16.00 6.55
C GLU A 173 8.36 15.05 6.63
N LYS A 174 8.10 13.76 6.86
CA LYS A 174 9.15 12.74 6.95
C LYS A 174 9.58 12.19 5.60
N GLY A 175 8.82 12.45 4.53
CA GLY A 175 9.10 11.90 3.21
C GLY A 175 8.88 10.38 3.14
N THR A 176 7.94 9.84 3.92
CA THR A 176 7.68 8.39 4.02
C THR A 176 6.22 8.05 3.69
N PHE A 177 5.93 6.77 3.51
CA PHE A 177 4.57 6.24 3.43
C PHE A 177 4.52 4.88 4.11
N LYS A 178 3.34 4.42 4.53
CA LYS A 178 3.19 3.14 5.24
C LYS A 178 3.17 1.94 4.30
N GLU A 179 2.38 2.02 3.23
CA GLU A 179 2.15 0.90 2.32
C GLU A 179 2.05 1.40 0.87
N PRO A 180 2.67 0.70 -0.11
CA PRO A 180 2.55 1.06 -1.51
C PRO A 180 1.13 0.80 -2.03
N GLY A 181 0.63 1.70 -2.87
CA GLY A 181 -0.67 1.61 -3.51
C GLY A 181 -1.80 2.22 -2.68
N VAL A 182 -3.00 2.17 -3.22
CA VAL A 182 -4.24 2.57 -2.53
C VAL A 182 -4.73 1.35 -1.75
N ALA A 183 -4.30 1.27 -0.49
CA ALA A 183 -4.48 0.12 0.38
C ALA A 183 -5.72 0.28 1.29
N CYS A 184 -6.00 -0.70 2.15
CA CYS A 184 -7.23 -0.72 2.97
C CYS A 184 -7.42 0.61 3.72
N GLU A 185 -6.37 1.08 4.37
CA GLU A 185 -6.41 2.27 5.23
C GLU A 185 -6.47 3.59 4.45
N ALA A 186 -6.35 3.58 3.11
CA ALA A 186 -6.58 4.77 2.28
C ALA A 186 -8.07 5.18 2.28
N CYS A 187 -8.97 4.20 2.36
CA CYS A 187 -10.42 4.44 2.43
C CYS A 187 -10.95 4.32 3.87
N HIS A 188 -10.39 3.40 4.66
CA HIS A 188 -10.89 3.06 5.99
C HIS A 188 -10.23 3.88 7.12
N GLY A 189 -9.16 4.62 6.81
CA GLY A 189 -8.35 5.35 7.78
C GLY A 189 -7.44 4.45 8.61
N LYS A 190 -6.70 5.07 9.55
CA LYS A 190 -5.74 4.39 10.45
C LYS A 190 -6.43 3.34 11.32
N GLY A 191 -6.07 2.07 11.15
CA GLY A 191 -6.76 0.92 11.72
C GLY A 191 -6.23 0.38 13.04
N SER A 192 -5.20 1.01 13.65
CA SER A 192 -4.55 0.44 14.85
C SER A 192 -5.51 0.13 16.01
N TRP A 193 -6.45 1.03 16.31
CA TRP A 193 -7.46 0.76 17.35
C TRP A 193 -8.37 -0.39 16.98
N HIS A 194 -8.84 -0.42 15.72
CA HIS A 194 -9.72 -1.49 15.25
C HIS A 194 -9.03 -2.85 15.29
N ALA A 195 -7.76 -2.91 14.89
CA ALA A 195 -6.96 -4.13 14.90
C ALA A 195 -6.67 -4.63 16.33
N ALA A 196 -6.47 -3.71 17.28
CA ALA A 196 -6.15 -4.04 18.67
C ALA A 196 -7.34 -4.62 19.47
N LEU A 197 -8.58 -4.31 19.09
CA LEU A 197 -9.76 -4.81 19.80
C LEU A 197 -10.08 -6.27 19.43
N PRO A 198 -10.69 -7.05 20.34
CA PRO A 198 -11.09 -8.43 20.07
C PRO A 198 -12.33 -8.49 19.17
N LYS A 199 -12.53 -9.61 18.47
CA LYS A 199 -13.71 -9.80 17.58
C LYS A 199 -15.05 -9.70 18.33
N THR A 200 -15.06 -9.96 19.63
CA THR A 200 -16.22 -9.87 20.53
C THR A 200 -16.62 -8.43 20.87
N ALA A 201 -15.71 -7.44 20.78
CA ALA A 201 -15.99 -6.02 21.01
C ALA A 201 -16.62 -5.36 19.76
N VAL A 202 -17.75 -5.93 19.31
CA VAL A 202 -18.37 -5.60 18.00
C VAL A 202 -18.75 -4.12 17.91
N PHE A 203 -19.34 -3.56 18.96
CA PHE A 203 -19.84 -2.18 18.95
C PHE A 203 -18.69 -1.17 18.97
N GLU A 204 -17.67 -1.42 19.78
CA GLU A 204 -16.48 -0.59 19.92
C GLU A 204 -15.63 -0.64 18.65
N LYS A 205 -15.48 -1.83 18.05
CA LYS A 205 -14.79 -1.97 16.75
C LYS A 205 -15.43 -1.14 15.64
N ARG A 206 -16.76 -1.01 15.61
CA ARG A 206 -17.45 -0.20 14.59
C ARG A 206 -17.15 1.29 14.72
N GLN A 207 -16.81 1.77 15.92
CA GLN A 207 -16.47 3.17 16.17
C GLN A 207 -14.99 3.49 15.90
N THR A 208 -14.15 2.48 15.69
CA THR A 208 -12.69 2.66 15.59
C THR A 208 -12.16 2.67 14.15
N ILE A 209 -12.98 2.31 13.16
CA ILE A 209 -12.63 2.29 11.74
C ILE A 209 -13.77 2.88 10.90
N VAL A 210 -13.44 3.56 9.81
CA VAL A 210 -14.44 4.04 8.84
C VAL A 210 -14.95 2.87 8.02
N ASN A 211 -16.26 2.81 7.76
CA ASN A 211 -16.83 1.93 6.73
C ASN A 211 -17.57 2.79 5.69
N PRO A 212 -17.01 3.01 4.49
CA PRO A 212 -17.63 3.84 3.46
C PRO A 212 -19.08 3.44 3.12
N ALA A 213 -19.40 2.15 3.16
CA ALA A 213 -20.75 1.64 2.88
C ALA A 213 -21.79 1.97 3.97
N LYS A 214 -21.37 2.53 5.10
CA LYS A 214 -22.25 2.97 6.20
C LYS A 214 -22.34 4.50 6.31
N LEU A 215 -21.69 5.24 5.43
CA LEU A 215 -21.74 6.70 5.40
C LEU A 215 -22.87 7.19 4.48
N THR A 216 -23.31 8.44 4.66
CA THR A 216 -24.18 9.10 3.68
C THR A 216 -23.44 9.25 2.36
N MET A 217 -24.17 9.19 1.24
CA MET A 217 -23.57 9.16 -0.11
C MET A 217 -22.58 10.29 -0.37
N GLY A 218 -22.88 11.51 0.09
CA GLY A 218 -21.99 12.66 -0.06
C GLY A 218 -20.65 12.48 0.68
N VAL A 219 -20.68 11.95 1.89
CA VAL A 219 -19.46 11.71 2.69
C VAL A 219 -18.67 10.53 2.11
N ALA A 220 -19.35 9.46 1.70
CA ALA A 220 -18.70 8.33 1.03
C ALA A 220 -17.99 8.78 -0.26
N ALA A 221 -18.62 9.66 -1.05
CA ALA A 221 -18.03 10.20 -2.27
C ALA A 221 -16.77 11.05 -2.01
N GLN A 222 -16.69 11.76 -0.87
CA GLN A 222 -15.51 12.54 -0.50
C GLN A 222 -14.27 11.67 -0.28
N ILE A 223 -14.44 10.42 0.19
CA ILE A 223 -13.33 9.46 0.33
C ILE A 223 -12.71 9.19 -1.04
N CYS A 224 -13.54 8.89 -2.05
CA CYS A 224 -13.09 8.70 -3.43
C CYS A 224 -12.52 10.00 -4.01
N GLY A 225 -13.19 11.12 -3.71
CA GLY A 225 -12.85 12.47 -4.14
C GLY A 225 -11.51 12.97 -3.59
N SER A 226 -10.93 12.34 -2.57
CA SER A 226 -9.58 12.66 -2.10
C SER A 226 -8.50 12.42 -3.16
N CYS A 227 -8.72 11.42 -4.04
CA CYS A 227 -7.80 11.05 -5.12
C CYS A 227 -8.38 11.33 -6.51
N HIS A 228 -9.68 11.07 -6.70
CA HIS A 228 -10.37 11.25 -7.98
C HIS A 228 -10.84 12.70 -8.19
N ASN A 229 -9.91 13.63 -8.00
CA ASN A 229 -10.08 15.04 -8.29
C ASN A 229 -8.83 15.56 -9.02
N ARG A 230 -8.92 16.77 -9.57
CA ARG A 230 -7.76 17.57 -9.92
C ARG A 230 -8.00 18.98 -9.43
N GLY A 231 -7.09 19.49 -8.61
CA GLY A 231 -7.13 20.84 -8.09
C GLY A 231 -5.74 21.33 -7.71
N HIS A 232 -5.61 22.64 -7.56
CA HIS A 232 -4.45 23.28 -6.95
C HIS A 232 -4.95 24.13 -5.79
N ALA A 233 -4.21 24.17 -4.68
CA ALA A 233 -4.48 25.16 -3.65
C ALA A 233 -4.33 26.56 -4.28
N THR A 234 -5.37 27.38 -4.17
CA THR A 234 -5.35 28.80 -4.51
C THR A 234 -4.75 29.59 -3.37
#